data_AF-A0AAD5BRL2-F1
#
_entry.id   AF-A0AAD5BRL2-F1
#
_cell.length_a   1.000
_cell.length_b   1.000
_cell.length_c   1.000
_cell.angle_alpha   90.00
_cell.angle_beta   90.00
_cell.angle_gamma   90.00
#
_symmetry.space_group_name_H-M   'P 1'
#
loop_
_entity.id
_entity.type
_entity.pdbx_description
1 polymer ?
#
loop_
_entity_poly.entity_id
_entity_poly.type
_entity_poly.pdbx_seq_one_letter_code
_entity_poly.pdbx_strand_id
1 'polypeptide(L)'
;MAAAVASLSFTTLTHSSSKQTNPIPLSFALRVPTNFSFHSLTFRSSSSPSPFVVRCMSTLTEPPPVAETKLKFLNAYKRPIPSIYNTVLQELIVQQHLMRYKKTYRYDAVFALGFVTVYDQLMEGYPSDEDREAIFQAYVNALNEDPQQYRADAQKLETWARAQDASSLVDFASKTGECEDILKDIAERAGGNGSFSYSRFFAVGLFRLLELANATEPTILEKLCAALNINKKSVDRDLDVYRNLLSKLVQAKELLKEYVEREKKKREERAEPQKANEAVKNFLAENLYASKIKR
;
A
#
# COMPACT_ATOMS: atom_id res chain seq x y z
N MET A 1 25.84 8.56 8.23
CA MET A 1 25.90 7.12 8.56
C MET A 1 24.82 6.43 7.73
N ALA A 2 25.23 5.71 6.69
CA ALA A 2 24.31 5.02 5.78
C ALA A 2 23.88 3.70 6.41
N ALA A 3 22.58 3.52 6.63
CA ALA A 3 22.01 2.26 7.13
C ALA A 3 21.97 1.27 5.96
N ALA A 4 22.72 0.16 6.09
CA ALA A 4 22.66 -0.95 5.16
C ALA A 4 21.31 -1.66 5.31
N VAL A 5 20.49 -1.62 4.26
CA VAL A 5 19.22 -2.36 4.20
C VAL A 5 19.57 -3.80 3.83
N ALA A 6 19.34 -4.73 4.76
CA ALA A 6 19.63 -6.15 4.55
C ALA A 6 18.66 -6.75 3.52
N SER A 7 19.21 -7.40 2.50
CA SER A 7 18.44 -8.16 1.50
C SER A 7 17.68 -9.31 2.14
N LEU A 8 16.37 -9.33 1.92
CA LEU A 8 15.45 -10.36 2.35
C LEU A 8 15.71 -11.66 1.58
N SER A 9 16.07 -12.75 2.28
CA SER A 9 16.19 -14.09 1.70
C SER A 9 15.13 -15.00 2.33
N PHE A 10 14.15 -15.44 1.52
CA PHE A 10 13.14 -16.40 1.94
C PHE A 10 13.47 -17.79 1.38
N THR A 11 13.85 -18.72 2.25
CA THR A 11 14.02 -20.13 1.90
C THR A 11 12.66 -20.81 1.65
N THR A 12 12.57 -21.57 0.57
CA THR A 12 11.35 -22.23 0.08
C THR A 12 11.08 -23.51 0.86
N LEU A 13 10.01 -23.54 1.66
CA LEU A 13 9.39 -24.80 2.10
C LEU A 13 8.50 -25.33 0.98
N THR A 14 8.87 -26.49 0.45
CA THR A 14 8.08 -27.26 -0.53
C THR A 14 7.04 -28.09 0.21
N HIS A 15 5.76 -27.99 -0.17
CA HIS A 15 4.82 -29.08 0.10
C HIS A 15 3.84 -29.33 -1.06
N SER A 16 4.01 -30.56 -1.57
CA SER A 16 3.13 -31.49 -2.26
C SER A 16 1.73 -31.06 -2.72
N SER A 17 1.51 -31.32 -4.01
CA SER A 17 0.28 -31.16 -4.79
C SER A 17 -0.69 -32.33 -4.56
N SER A 18 -1.98 -32.04 -4.40
CA SER A 18 -3.04 -32.96 -4.84
C SER A 18 -4.11 -32.18 -5.60
N LYS A 19 -4.36 -32.63 -6.83
CA LYS A 19 -5.30 -32.06 -7.79
C LYS A 19 -6.70 -32.62 -7.53
N GLN A 20 -7.73 -31.79 -7.64
CA GLN A 20 -8.99 -32.26 -8.20
C GLN A 20 -9.70 -31.17 -9.00
N THR A 21 -10.06 -31.55 -10.21
CA THR A 21 -10.59 -30.79 -11.33
C THR A 21 -12.11 -30.94 -11.42
N ASN A 22 -12.85 -29.87 -11.73
CA ASN A 22 -13.76 -29.78 -12.90
C ASN A 22 -14.74 -28.57 -12.82
N PRO A 23 -15.32 -28.12 -13.96
CA PRO A 23 -15.57 -26.70 -14.21
C PRO A 23 -17.02 -26.32 -14.65
N ILE A 24 -17.24 -24.99 -14.84
CA ILE A 24 -18.26 -24.28 -15.70
C ILE A 24 -19.73 -24.18 -15.15
N PRO A 25 -20.64 -23.25 -15.57
CA PRO A 25 -20.59 -21.88 -16.15
C PRO A 25 -21.42 -20.78 -15.41
N LEU A 26 -21.23 -19.55 -15.89
CA LEU A 26 -22.04 -18.33 -15.76
C LEU A 26 -23.37 -18.40 -16.57
N SER A 27 -24.53 -18.00 -16.03
CA SER A 27 -25.55 -17.13 -16.70
C SER A 27 -26.88 -16.94 -15.92
N PHE A 28 -27.31 -15.66 -15.89
CA PHE A 28 -28.67 -15.08 -15.94
C PHE A 28 -29.88 -15.75 -15.22
N ALA A 29 -30.54 -14.96 -14.35
CA ALA A 29 -31.92 -14.44 -14.54
C ALA A 29 -32.60 -14.16 -13.17
N LEU A 30 -32.77 -12.88 -12.81
CA LEU A 30 -33.69 -12.48 -11.74
C LEU A 30 -35.01 -12.02 -12.36
N ARG A 31 -36.05 -12.82 -12.07
CA ARG A 31 -37.45 -12.65 -12.42
C ARG A 31 -38.06 -11.47 -11.66
N VAL A 32 -38.70 -10.55 -12.38
CA VAL A 32 -39.62 -9.55 -11.82
C VAL A 32 -41.05 -10.10 -11.89
N PRO A 33 -41.87 -10.02 -10.83
CA PRO A 33 -43.31 -10.15 -10.96
C PRO A 33 -43.94 -8.78 -11.18
N THR A 34 -44.59 -8.63 -12.32
CA THR A 34 -45.56 -7.59 -12.63
C THR A 34 -46.89 -7.91 -11.93
N ASN A 35 -47.46 -6.94 -11.21
CA ASN A 35 -48.92 -6.85 -11.09
C ASN A 35 -49.32 -5.37 -11.19
N PHE A 36 -49.93 -5.06 -12.32
CA PHE A 36 -50.66 -3.83 -12.60
C PHE A 36 -51.99 -3.87 -11.85
N SER A 37 -52.36 -2.75 -11.23
CA SER A 37 -53.77 -2.41 -11.05
C SER A 37 -53.94 -0.92 -11.27
N PHE A 38 -54.67 -0.59 -12.33
CA PHE A 38 -55.03 0.78 -12.70
C PHE A 38 -56.26 1.19 -11.90
N HIS A 39 -56.17 2.28 -11.14
CA HIS A 39 -57.33 3.08 -10.78
C HIS A 39 -57.07 4.53 -11.14
N SER A 40 -57.88 5.00 -12.08
CA SER A 40 -57.95 6.36 -12.58
C SER A 40 -58.52 7.28 -11.50
N LEU A 41 -57.75 8.31 -11.12
CA LEU A 41 -58.28 9.51 -10.50
C LEU A 41 -57.62 10.72 -11.16
N THR A 42 -58.43 11.41 -11.95
CA THR A 42 -58.16 12.73 -12.51
C THR A 42 -58.22 13.78 -11.39
N PHE A 43 -57.15 14.54 -11.19
CA PHE A 43 -57.25 15.84 -10.53
C PHE A 43 -56.28 16.88 -11.13
N ARG A 44 -56.91 17.80 -11.86
CA ARG A 44 -56.68 19.24 -12.04
C ARG A 44 -55.36 19.85 -11.54
N SER A 45 -54.73 20.63 -12.41
CA SER A 45 -53.60 21.51 -12.08
C SER A 45 -54.02 22.74 -11.28
N SER A 46 -53.22 23.10 -10.27
CA SER A 46 -52.98 24.48 -9.85
C SER A 46 -51.76 24.61 -8.94
N SER A 47 -50.88 25.51 -9.35
CA SER A 47 -50.00 26.41 -8.58
C SER A 47 -49.24 25.88 -7.35
N SER A 48 -47.91 25.82 -7.50
CA SER A 48 -46.81 26.10 -6.55
C SER A 48 -47.01 25.78 -5.06
N PRO A 49 -46.11 24.97 -4.49
CA PRO A 49 -45.21 25.57 -3.49
C PRO A 49 -43.76 25.08 -3.57
N SER A 50 -42.87 25.93 -3.05
CA SER A 50 -41.42 25.78 -2.88
C SER A 50 -40.95 24.35 -2.57
N PRO A 51 -39.79 23.90 -3.09
CA PRO A 51 -39.20 22.64 -2.66
C PRO A 51 -38.78 22.78 -1.20
N PHE A 52 -39.49 22.09 -0.32
CA PHE A 52 -39.08 21.87 1.05
C PHE A 52 -37.81 21.01 1.01
N VAL A 53 -36.64 21.65 1.04
CA VAL A 53 -35.37 20.96 1.20
C VAL A 53 -35.33 20.49 2.65
N VAL A 54 -35.73 19.23 2.88
CA VAL A 54 -35.47 18.55 4.15
C VAL A 54 -33.97 18.33 4.23
N ARG A 55 -33.28 19.33 4.77
CA ARG A 55 -31.87 19.22 5.15
C ARG A 55 -31.83 18.38 6.42
N CYS A 56 -31.73 17.06 6.23
CA CYS A 56 -31.41 16.15 7.32
C CYS A 56 -29.99 16.49 7.79
N MET A 57 -29.85 17.35 8.79
CA MET A 57 -28.57 17.61 9.45
C MET A 57 -28.33 16.46 10.43
N SER A 58 -27.89 15.31 9.92
CA SER A 58 -27.22 14.33 10.77
C SER A 58 -25.88 14.93 11.18
N THR A 59 -25.78 15.39 12.42
CA THR A 59 -24.49 15.79 13.03
C THR A 59 -23.66 14.58 13.43
N LEU A 60 -23.74 13.50 12.65
CA LEU A 60 -22.77 12.41 12.62
C LEU A 60 -22.00 12.64 11.34
N THR A 61 -20.79 13.18 11.45
CA THR A 61 -19.89 13.40 10.30
C THR A 61 -19.77 12.09 9.54
N GLU A 62 -20.45 11.99 8.40
CA GLU A 62 -20.35 10.81 7.54
C GLU A 62 -18.87 10.63 7.16
N PRO A 63 -18.39 9.37 7.10
CA PRO A 63 -17.03 9.13 6.65
C PRO A 63 -16.87 9.72 5.23
N PRO A 64 -15.77 10.45 4.97
CA PRO A 64 -15.54 11.04 3.66
C PRO A 64 -15.50 9.95 2.58
N PRO A 65 -15.87 10.24 1.33
CA PRO A 65 -15.77 9.27 0.27
C PRO A 65 -14.30 9.02 -0.10
N VAL A 66 -14.01 7.82 -0.62
CA VAL A 66 -12.69 7.45 -1.15
C VAL A 66 -12.14 8.48 -2.15
N ALA A 67 -13.01 9.06 -2.98
CA ALA A 67 -12.65 10.08 -3.96
C ALA A 67 -12.05 11.33 -3.31
N GLU A 68 -12.53 11.71 -2.12
CA GLU A 68 -11.98 12.86 -1.38
C GLU A 68 -10.57 12.57 -0.86
N THR A 69 -10.32 11.38 -0.29
CA THR A 69 -8.96 10.99 0.12
C THR A 69 -8.01 10.96 -1.08
N LYS A 70 -8.43 10.40 -2.22
CA LYS A 70 -7.60 10.43 -3.45
C LYS A 70 -7.31 11.86 -3.90
N LEU A 71 -8.31 12.74 -3.85
CA LEU A 71 -8.14 14.15 -4.19
C LEU A 71 -7.17 14.85 -3.23
N LYS A 72 -7.25 14.59 -1.92
CA LYS A 72 -6.30 15.10 -0.92
C LYS A 72 -4.88 14.68 -1.24
N PHE A 73 -4.66 13.41 -1.59
CA PHE A 73 -3.35 12.91 -1.98
C PHE A 73 -2.80 13.62 -3.24
N LEU A 74 -3.60 13.71 -4.30
CA LEU A 74 -3.23 14.42 -5.54
C LEU A 74 -3.08 15.93 -5.34
N ASN A 75 -3.65 16.49 -4.27
CA ASN A 75 -3.44 17.87 -3.87
C ASN A 75 -2.16 18.10 -3.08
N ALA A 76 -1.81 17.15 -2.21
CA ALA A 76 -0.58 17.20 -1.44
C ALA A 76 0.67 16.89 -2.28
N TYR A 77 0.60 15.95 -3.23
CA TYR A 77 1.72 15.60 -4.11
C TYR A 77 1.36 15.83 -5.59
N LYS A 78 1.93 16.90 -6.17
CA LYS A 78 1.61 17.37 -7.54
C LYS A 78 2.53 16.83 -8.63
N ARG A 79 3.64 16.20 -8.25
CA ARG A 79 4.63 15.70 -9.21
C ARG A 79 4.15 14.38 -9.85
N PRO A 80 4.54 14.09 -11.10
CA PRO A 80 4.18 12.82 -11.72
C PRO A 80 4.81 11.63 -10.98
N ILE A 81 4.00 10.63 -10.64
CA ILE A 81 4.46 9.35 -10.10
C ILE A 81 4.50 8.33 -11.24
N PRO A 82 5.61 7.59 -11.47
CA PRO A 82 5.66 6.55 -12.48
C PRO A 82 4.52 5.54 -12.28
N SER A 83 3.86 5.13 -13.38
CA SER A 83 2.63 4.34 -13.37
C SER A 83 2.74 3.03 -12.58
N ILE A 84 3.92 2.41 -12.58
CA ILE A 84 4.22 1.18 -11.83
C ILE A 84 4.01 1.34 -10.32
N TYR A 85 4.36 2.50 -9.75
CA TYR A 85 4.13 2.81 -8.33
C TYR A 85 2.73 3.39 -8.14
N ASN A 86 2.30 4.30 -9.01
CA ASN A 86 1.03 5.02 -8.84
C ASN A 86 -0.17 4.06 -8.81
N THR A 87 -0.19 3.02 -9.65
CA THR A 87 -1.30 2.05 -9.67
C THR A 87 -1.49 1.40 -8.29
N VAL A 88 -0.38 0.91 -7.71
CA VAL A 88 -0.42 0.21 -6.42
C VAL A 88 -0.63 1.19 -5.25
N LEU A 89 -0.04 2.38 -5.30
CA LEU A 89 -0.31 3.44 -4.31
C LEU A 89 -1.79 3.81 -4.28
N GLN A 90 -2.44 3.99 -5.43
CA GLN A 90 -3.87 4.34 -5.49
C GLN A 90 -4.74 3.21 -4.95
N GLU A 91 -4.42 1.94 -5.21
CA GLU A 91 -5.10 0.80 -4.60
C GLU A 91 -4.90 0.75 -3.09
N LEU A 92 -3.68 1.00 -2.61
CA LEU A 92 -3.34 1.04 -1.19
C LEU A 92 -4.12 2.13 -0.46
N ILE A 93 -4.22 3.34 -1.04
CA ILE A 93 -5.03 4.45 -0.51
C ILE A 93 -6.49 4.01 -0.33
N VAL A 94 -7.09 3.33 -1.32
CA VAL A 94 -8.47 2.84 -1.23
C VAL A 94 -8.61 1.84 -0.08
N GLN A 95 -7.73 0.85 -0.02
CA GLN A 95 -7.78 -0.19 1.01
C GLN A 95 -7.63 0.40 2.42
N GLN A 96 -6.68 1.32 2.60
CA GLN A 96 -6.46 1.96 3.88
C GLN A 96 -7.57 2.93 4.25
N HIS A 97 -8.15 3.66 3.29
CA HIS A 97 -9.33 4.49 3.52
C HIS A 97 -10.49 3.66 4.08
N LEU A 98 -10.82 2.53 3.43
CA LEU A 98 -11.90 1.65 3.86
C LEU A 98 -11.65 1.05 5.25
N MET A 99 -10.40 0.98 5.69
CA MET A 99 -10.01 0.52 7.02
C MET A 99 -10.06 1.67 8.04
N ARG A 100 -9.51 2.84 7.70
CA ARG A 100 -9.39 4.04 8.53
C ARG A 100 -10.75 4.60 8.98
N TYR A 101 -11.75 4.51 8.12
CA TYR A 101 -13.08 5.03 8.39
C TYR A 101 -14.08 3.97 8.86
N LYS A 102 -13.62 2.76 9.21
CA LYS A 102 -14.45 1.80 9.94
C LYS A 102 -14.79 2.38 11.31
N LYS A 103 -16.02 2.15 11.78
CA LYS A 103 -16.46 2.53 13.14
C LYS A 103 -15.56 1.96 14.24
N THR A 104 -14.96 0.81 13.97
CA THR A 104 -14.14 0.04 14.89
C THR A 104 -12.67 0.44 14.84
N TYR A 105 -12.29 1.33 13.90
CA TYR A 105 -10.90 1.70 13.70
C TYR A 105 -10.34 2.38 14.94
N ARG A 106 -9.17 1.91 15.35
CA ARG A 106 -8.31 2.54 16.34
C ARG A 106 -6.88 2.42 15.82
N TYR A 107 -6.13 3.52 15.86
CA TYR A 107 -4.72 3.53 15.50
C TYR A 107 -3.96 2.51 16.36
N ASP A 108 -2.97 1.87 15.76
CA ASP A 108 -2.18 0.82 16.37
C ASP A 108 -0.74 0.87 15.85
N ALA A 109 0.25 0.81 16.75
CA ALA A 109 1.65 0.92 16.36
C ALA A 109 2.13 -0.31 15.56
N VAL A 110 1.59 -1.51 15.82
CA VAL A 110 1.91 -2.72 15.03
C VAL A 110 1.33 -2.59 13.63
N PHE A 111 0.12 -2.03 13.50
CA PHE A 111 -0.42 -1.64 12.21
C PHE A 111 0.50 -0.65 11.47
N ALA A 112 0.97 0.39 12.15
CA ALA A 112 1.83 1.42 11.55
C ALA A 112 3.16 0.82 11.08
N LEU A 113 3.79 -0.04 11.89
CA LEU A 113 4.97 -0.83 11.52
C LEU A 113 4.72 -1.61 10.22
N GLY A 114 3.59 -2.33 10.14
CA GLY A 114 3.25 -3.09 8.96
C GLY A 114 3.02 -2.22 7.73
N PHE A 115 2.29 -1.11 7.86
CA PHE A 115 2.09 -0.15 6.76
C PHE A 115 3.40 0.44 6.26
N VAL A 116 4.26 0.94 7.16
CA VAL A 116 5.58 1.49 6.82
C VAL A 116 6.42 0.45 6.09
N THR A 117 6.41 -0.81 6.56
CA THR A 117 7.11 -1.92 5.92
C THR A 117 6.61 -2.15 4.49
N VAL A 118 5.28 -2.21 4.27
CA VAL A 118 4.69 -2.36 2.93
C VAL A 118 5.07 -1.18 2.03
N TYR A 119 4.96 0.04 2.55
CA TYR A 119 5.24 1.25 1.79
C TYR A 119 6.70 1.31 1.34
N ASP A 120 7.65 1.07 2.25
CA ASP A 120 9.07 1.15 1.92
C ASP A 120 9.48 0.08 0.90
N GLN A 121 8.95 -1.13 1.01
CA GLN A 121 9.17 -2.20 0.00
C GLN A 121 8.50 -1.88 -1.34
N LEU A 122 7.28 -1.33 -1.33
CA LEU A 122 6.62 -0.85 -2.54
C LEU A 122 7.46 0.21 -3.23
N MET A 123 8.00 1.16 -2.48
CA MET A 123 8.75 2.31 -2.99
C MET A 123 10.27 2.06 -3.14
N GLU A 124 10.72 0.83 -2.89
CA GLU A 124 12.11 0.44 -3.15
C GLU A 124 12.47 0.64 -4.63
N GLY A 125 13.62 1.28 -4.90
CA GLY A 125 14.03 1.61 -6.26
C GLY A 125 13.31 2.81 -6.88
N TYR A 126 12.52 3.57 -6.10
CA TYR A 126 11.99 4.86 -6.56
C TYR A 126 13.15 5.83 -6.84
N PRO A 127 13.13 6.63 -7.92
CA PRO A 127 14.31 7.41 -8.35
C PRO A 127 14.82 8.49 -7.39
N SER A 128 13.96 8.99 -6.50
CA SER A 128 14.26 10.09 -5.57
C SER A 128 13.80 9.71 -4.16
N ASP A 129 14.72 9.67 -3.20
CA ASP A 129 14.41 9.42 -1.80
C ASP A 129 13.57 10.55 -1.18
N GLU A 130 13.83 11.80 -1.58
CA GLU A 130 13.03 12.97 -1.18
C GLU A 130 11.58 12.84 -1.65
N ASP A 131 11.37 12.33 -2.86
CA ASP A 131 10.04 12.10 -3.41
C ASP A 131 9.37 10.93 -2.72
N ARG A 132 10.11 9.85 -2.42
CA ARG A 132 9.57 8.72 -1.66
C ARG A 132 9.03 9.19 -0.31
N GLU A 133 9.75 10.06 0.39
CA GLU A 133 9.29 10.58 1.67
C GLU A 133 8.15 11.60 1.51
N ALA A 134 8.21 12.49 0.51
CA ALA A 134 7.11 13.42 0.23
C ALA A 134 5.80 12.71 -0.15
N ILE A 135 5.89 11.60 -0.90
CA ILE A 135 4.72 10.75 -1.24
C ILE A 135 4.19 10.08 0.03
N PHE A 136 5.05 9.62 0.93
CA PHE A 136 4.64 9.00 2.19
C PHE A 136 3.84 9.99 3.04
N GLN A 137 4.37 11.20 3.21
CA GLN A 137 3.70 12.26 3.94
C GLN A 137 2.37 12.64 3.29
N ALA A 138 2.34 12.85 1.97
CA ALA A 138 1.11 13.16 1.25
C ALA A 138 0.06 12.05 1.39
N TYR A 139 0.49 10.79 1.36
CA TYR A 139 -0.38 9.62 1.51
C TYR A 139 -1.04 9.59 2.90
N VAL A 140 -0.23 9.68 3.97
CA VAL A 140 -0.73 9.54 5.34
C VAL A 140 -1.60 10.75 5.72
N ASN A 141 -1.16 11.96 5.35
CA ASN A 141 -1.95 13.18 5.54
C ASN A 141 -3.29 13.15 4.80
N ALA A 142 -3.37 12.54 3.61
CA ALA A 142 -4.62 12.41 2.87
C ALA A 142 -5.69 11.57 3.59
N LEU A 143 -5.26 10.69 4.50
CA LEU A 143 -6.11 9.88 5.38
C LEU A 143 -6.44 10.59 6.70
N ASN A 144 -5.99 11.85 6.88
CA ASN A 144 -6.04 12.61 8.13
C ASN A 144 -5.32 11.88 9.30
N GLU A 145 -4.17 11.26 9.00
CA GLU A 145 -3.28 10.60 9.95
C GLU A 145 -1.94 11.34 10.01
N ASP A 146 -1.12 11.07 11.03
CA ASP A 146 0.19 11.71 11.20
C ASP A 146 1.34 10.83 10.65
N PRO A 147 2.02 11.24 9.56
CA PRO A 147 3.16 10.50 9.03
C PRO A 147 4.34 10.40 10.02
N GLN A 148 4.54 11.39 10.89
CA GLN A 148 5.65 11.38 11.85
C GLN A 148 5.41 10.32 12.92
N GLN A 149 4.20 10.25 13.46
CA GLN A 149 3.81 9.18 14.38
C GLN A 149 4.01 7.79 13.76
N TYR A 150 3.60 7.57 12.51
CA TYR A 150 3.80 6.29 11.82
C TYR A 150 5.26 5.89 11.74
N ARG A 151 6.14 6.81 11.32
CA ARG A 151 7.59 6.54 11.21
C ARG A 151 8.21 6.29 12.60
N ALA A 152 7.87 7.10 13.59
CA ALA A 152 8.42 7.00 14.94
C ALA A 152 8.00 5.69 15.64
N ASP A 153 6.72 5.33 15.59
CA ASP A 153 6.21 4.11 16.22
C ASP A 153 6.71 2.86 15.50
N ALA A 154 6.81 2.87 14.16
CA ALA A 154 7.46 1.81 13.41
C ALA A 154 8.91 1.62 13.84
N GLN A 155 9.72 2.70 13.85
CA GLN A 155 11.13 2.64 14.25
C GLN A 155 11.32 2.14 15.69
N LYS A 156 10.44 2.57 16.60
CA LYS A 156 10.44 2.15 18.00
C LYS A 156 10.22 0.64 18.13
N LEU A 157 9.17 0.12 17.50
CA LEU A 157 8.88 -1.32 17.49
C LEU A 157 9.97 -2.13 16.78
N GLU A 158 10.55 -1.61 15.69
CA GLU A 158 11.67 -2.28 15.04
C GLU A 158 12.89 -2.39 15.96
N THR A 159 13.21 -1.31 16.68
CA THR A 159 14.35 -1.29 17.61
C THR A 159 14.11 -2.25 18.77
N TRP A 160 12.90 -2.24 19.33
CA TRP A 160 12.50 -3.19 20.37
C TRP A 160 12.60 -4.64 19.90
N ALA A 161 12.06 -4.95 18.71
CA ALA A 161 12.04 -6.30 18.15
C ALA A 161 13.45 -6.85 17.90
N ARG A 162 14.38 -6.02 17.40
CA ARG A 162 15.79 -6.40 17.21
C ARG A 162 16.51 -6.75 18.52
N ALA A 163 16.00 -6.26 19.66
CA ALA A 163 16.53 -6.58 20.98
C ALA A 163 15.85 -7.79 21.63
N GLN A 164 14.83 -8.39 20.99
CA GLN A 164 14.16 -9.60 21.48
C GLN A 164 14.72 -10.85 20.82
N ASP A 165 14.39 -11.98 21.43
CA ASP A 165 14.44 -13.33 20.89
C ASP A 165 13.03 -13.95 20.85
N ALA A 166 12.92 -15.18 20.34
CA ALA A 166 11.63 -15.86 20.20
C ALA A 166 10.85 -16.01 21.52
N SER A 167 11.54 -16.19 22.65
CA SER A 167 10.91 -16.40 23.96
C SER A 167 10.40 -15.10 24.56
N SER A 168 11.27 -14.08 24.56
CA SER A 168 11.03 -12.76 25.09
C SER A 168 9.95 -11.98 24.32
N LEU A 169 9.86 -12.20 23.01
CA LEU A 169 8.85 -11.57 22.17
C LEU A 169 7.45 -12.14 22.43
N VAL A 170 7.33 -13.44 22.70
CA VAL A 170 6.05 -14.10 23.05
C VAL A 170 5.66 -13.79 24.49
N ASP A 171 6.63 -13.71 25.39
CA ASP A 171 6.41 -13.43 26.82
C ASP A 171 6.29 -11.92 27.12
N PHE A 172 5.85 -11.10 26.16
CA PHE A 172 5.69 -9.65 26.34
C PHE A 172 4.74 -9.31 27.51
N ALA A 173 3.78 -10.19 27.81
CA ALA A 173 2.79 -9.96 28.86
C ALA A 173 3.39 -9.97 30.28
N SER A 174 4.49 -10.70 30.51
CA SER A 174 5.19 -10.77 31.80
C SER A 174 6.16 -9.61 32.03
N LYS A 175 6.46 -8.85 30.96
CA LYS A 175 7.48 -7.81 30.93
C LYS A 175 6.88 -6.42 31.04
N THR A 176 7.72 -5.42 31.34
CA THR A 176 7.33 -4.00 31.43
C THR A 176 8.17 -3.17 30.47
N GLY A 177 7.51 -2.31 29.71
CA GLY A 177 8.14 -1.43 28.74
C GLY A 177 7.10 -0.87 27.78
N GLU A 178 7.43 0.23 27.10
CA GLU A 178 6.48 0.92 26.24
C GLU A 178 5.94 0.02 25.11
N CYS A 179 6.80 -0.83 24.52
CA CYS A 179 6.39 -1.74 23.44
C CYS A 179 5.59 -2.92 23.96
N GLU A 180 5.97 -3.46 25.13
CA GLU A 180 5.21 -4.48 25.83
C GLU A 180 3.81 -3.99 26.18
N ASP A 181 3.68 -2.76 26.66
CA ASP A 181 2.39 -2.16 27.02
C ASP A 181 1.50 -1.91 25.78
N ILE A 182 2.10 -1.57 24.62
CA ILE A 182 1.40 -1.55 23.34
C ILE A 182 0.83 -2.94 23.01
N LEU A 183 1.64 -4.00 23.13
CA LEU A 183 1.21 -5.38 22.84
C LEU A 183 0.14 -5.87 23.84
N LYS A 184 0.21 -5.47 25.10
CA LYS A 184 -0.82 -5.76 26.11
C LYS A 184 -2.14 -5.06 25.79
N ASP A 185 -2.13 -3.78 25.43
CA ASP A 185 -3.35 -3.06 25.00
C ASP A 185 -3.99 -3.73 23.77
N ILE A 186 -3.17 -4.21 22.83
CA ILE A 186 -3.66 -5.00 21.68
C ILE A 186 -4.31 -6.30 22.16
N ALA A 187 -3.63 -7.06 23.02
CA ALA A 187 -4.11 -8.34 23.52
C ALA A 187 -5.44 -8.19 24.28
N GLU A 188 -5.57 -7.16 25.10
CA GLU A 188 -6.80 -6.83 25.83
C GLU A 188 -7.94 -6.47 24.87
N ARG A 189 -7.68 -5.59 23.89
CA ARG A 189 -8.67 -5.20 22.88
C ARG A 189 -9.13 -6.36 22.01
N ALA A 190 -8.22 -7.25 21.64
CA ALA A 190 -8.51 -8.41 20.80
C ALA A 190 -9.20 -9.55 21.58
N GLY A 191 -8.94 -9.67 22.88
CA GLY A 191 -9.56 -10.67 23.75
C GLY A 191 -10.92 -10.26 24.33
N GLY A 192 -11.21 -8.96 24.38
CA GLY A 192 -12.49 -8.44 24.91
C GLY A 192 -13.69 -8.62 23.98
N ASN A 193 -14.87 -8.22 24.45
CA ASN A 193 -16.11 -8.22 23.65
C ASN A 193 -16.15 -7.12 22.56
N GLY A 194 -15.08 -6.34 22.44
CA GLY A 194 -14.94 -5.28 21.45
C GLY A 194 -14.55 -5.83 20.08
N SER A 195 -14.95 -5.16 19.02
CA SER A 195 -14.50 -5.47 17.66
C SER A 195 -13.09 -4.90 17.44
N PHE A 196 -12.05 -5.69 17.71
CA PHE A 196 -10.69 -5.33 17.31
C PHE A 196 -10.60 -5.19 15.78
N SER A 197 -10.08 -4.05 15.32
CA SER A 197 -9.92 -3.76 13.88
C SER A 197 -8.68 -4.43 13.31
N TYR A 198 -8.76 -5.74 13.11
CA TYR A 198 -7.75 -6.47 12.38
C TYR A 198 -7.60 -5.96 10.93
N SER A 199 -6.37 -5.95 10.42
CA SER A 199 -6.06 -5.61 9.04
C SER A 199 -4.85 -6.39 8.53
N ARG A 200 -4.70 -6.44 7.20
CA ARG A 200 -3.51 -7.02 6.57
C ARG A 200 -2.22 -6.34 7.01
N PHE A 201 -2.23 -5.01 7.18
CA PHE A 201 -1.06 -4.29 7.67
C PHE A 201 -0.68 -4.73 9.09
N PHE A 202 -1.66 -5.00 9.96
CA PHE A 202 -1.38 -5.56 11.27
C PHE A 202 -0.70 -6.95 11.17
N ALA A 203 -1.15 -7.81 10.25
CA ALA A 203 -0.49 -9.09 9.98
C ALA A 203 0.97 -8.93 9.56
N VAL A 204 1.25 -8.00 8.63
CA VAL A 204 2.61 -7.67 8.18
C VAL A 204 3.44 -7.12 9.34
N GLY A 205 2.86 -6.28 10.20
CA GLY A 205 3.51 -5.76 11.40
C GLY A 205 3.94 -6.87 12.35
N LEU A 206 3.07 -7.84 12.64
CA LEU A 206 3.42 -9.01 13.45
C LEU A 206 4.55 -9.83 12.84
N PHE A 207 4.48 -10.07 11.54
CA PHE A 207 5.53 -10.79 10.82
C PHE A 207 6.85 -10.02 10.87
N ARG A 208 6.82 -8.70 10.73
CA ARG A 208 8.00 -7.83 10.82
C ARG A 208 8.65 -7.88 12.19
N LEU A 209 7.87 -7.92 13.27
CA LEU A 209 8.41 -8.12 14.63
C LEU A 209 9.17 -9.45 14.75
N LEU A 210 8.57 -10.54 14.27
CA LEU A 210 9.19 -11.88 14.28
C LEU A 210 10.46 -11.93 13.44
N GLU A 211 10.43 -11.33 12.26
CA GLU A 211 11.57 -11.23 11.36
C GLU A 211 12.75 -10.53 12.04
N LEU A 212 12.52 -9.37 12.65
CA LEU A 212 13.56 -8.58 13.31
C LEU A 212 14.15 -9.27 14.55
N ALA A 213 13.36 -10.11 15.22
CA ALA A 213 13.80 -10.95 16.33
C ALA A 213 14.45 -12.27 15.88
N ASN A 214 14.61 -12.50 14.57
CA ASN A 214 15.06 -13.78 14.00
C ASN A 214 14.23 -14.99 14.48
N ALA A 215 12.91 -14.81 14.64
CA ALA A 215 11.99 -15.75 15.25
C ALA A 215 10.84 -16.16 14.30
N THR A 216 11.15 -16.39 13.02
CA THR A 216 10.17 -16.64 11.95
C THR A 216 9.58 -18.06 11.93
N GLU A 217 9.91 -18.89 12.92
CA GLU A 217 9.40 -20.24 13.06
C GLU A 217 7.86 -20.26 13.21
N PRO A 218 7.12 -21.14 12.51
CA PRO A 218 5.65 -21.17 12.55
C PRO A 218 5.05 -21.33 13.95
N THR A 219 5.77 -22.03 14.83
CA THR A 219 5.36 -22.27 16.22
C THR A 219 5.44 -21.01 17.08
N ILE A 220 6.36 -20.08 16.78
CA ILE A 220 6.49 -18.81 17.49
C ILE A 220 5.38 -17.86 17.06
N LEU A 221 5.08 -17.82 15.75
CA LEU A 221 3.93 -17.06 15.24
C LEU A 221 2.61 -17.53 15.89
N GLU A 222 2.43 -18.85 16.04
CA GLU A 222 1.27 -19.41 16.73
C GLU A 222 1.17 -18.94 18.18
N LYS A 223 2.26 -19.01 18.94
CA LYS A 223 2.30 -18.55 20.34
C LYS A 223 2.06 -17.05 20.45
N LEU A 224 2.66 -16.24 19.58
CA LEU A 224 2.44 -14.79 19.57
C LEU A 224 0.98 -14.44 19.25
N CYS A 225 0.38 -15.11 18.25
CA CYS A 225 -1.03 -14.92 17.93
C CYS A 225 -1.93 -15.28 19.11
N ALA A 226 -1.63 -16.38 19.81
CA ALA A 226 -2.37 -16.79 20.99
C ALA A 226 -2.25 -15.76 22.13
N ALA A 227 -1.04 -15.28 22.41
CA ALA A 227 -0.80 -14.26 23.44
C ALA A 227 -1.49 -12.92 23.14
N LEU A 228 -1.65 -12.57 21.86
CA LEU A 228 -2.37 -11.36 21.42
C LEU A 228 -3.88 -11.57 21.23
N ASN A 229 -4.42 -12.76 21.47
CA ASN A 229 -5.82 -13.11 21.15
C ASN A 229 -6.18 -12.89 19.66
N ILE A 230 -5.24 -13.12 18.74
CA ILE A 230 -5.43 -12.95 17.29
C ILE A 230 -5.60 -14.30 16.59
N ASN A 231 -6.52 -14.35 15.63
CA ASN A 231 -6.76 -15.55 14.84
C ASN A 231 -5.58 -15.84 13.88
N LYS A 232 -4.75 -16.83 14.21
CA LYS A 232 -3.60 -17.27 13.38
C LYS A 232 -3.96 -17.51 11.92
N LYS A 233 -5.08 -18.18 11.63
CA LYS A 233 -5.51 -18.49 10.25
C LYS A 233 -5.73 -17.24 9.41
N SER A 234 -6.15 -16.13 10.03
CA SER A 234 -6.31 -14.85 9.34
C SER A 234 -4.96 -14.21 9.03
N VAL A 235 -4.01 -14.30 9.97
CA VAL A 235 -2.61 -13.88 9.77
C VAL A 235 -1.96 -14.67 8.64
N ASP A 236 -2.01 -16.00 8.66
CA ASP A 236 -1.43 -16.84 7.59
C ASP A 236 -1.99 -16.45 6.21
N ARG A 237 -3.32 -16.31 6.10
CA ARG A 237 -3.99 -15.91 4.85
C ARG A 237 -3.50 -14.55 4.34
N ASP A 238 -3.42 -13.55 5.22
CA ASP A 238 -3.03 -12.21 4.81
C ASP A 238 -1.53 -12.07 4.51
N LEU A 239 -0.67 -12.87 5.16
CA LEU A 239 0.74 -12.99 4.82
C LEU A 239 0.95 -13.64 3.44
N ASP A 240 0.17 -14.66 3.09
CA ASP A 240 0.21 -15.25 1.75
C ASP A 240 -0.20 -14.24 0.67
N VAL A 241 -1.25 -13.46 0.91
CA VAL A 241 -1.68 -12.39 0.00
C VAL A 241 -0.58 -11.33 -0.14
N TYR A 242 0.05 -10.94 0.97
CA TYR A 242 1.14 -9.96 0.98
C TYR A 242 2.36 -10.44 0.17
N ARG A 243 2.80 -11.69 0.40
CA ARG A 243 3.91 -12.30 -0.35
C ARG A 243 3.63 -12.28 -1.85
N ASN A 244 2.41 -12.66 -2.24
CA ASN A 244 2.00 -12.64 -3.65
C ASN A 244 1.98 -11.24 -4.25
N LEU A 245 1.61 -10.20 -3.48
CA LEU A 245 1.66 -8.80 -3.93
C LEU A 245 3.10 -8.34 -4.15
N LEU A 246 4.00 -8.60 -3.21
CA LEU A 246 5.41 -8.24 -3.33
C LEU A 246 6.09 -8.93 -4.52
N SER A 247 5.86 -10.24 -4.71
CA SER A 247 6.45 -10.96 -5.84
C SER A 247 6.04 -10.37 -7.19
N LYS A 248 4.79 -9.92 -7.34
CA LYS A 248 4.33 -9.24 -8.56
C LYS A 248 4.98 -7.87 -8.74
N LEU A 249 5.17 -7.12 -7.65
CA LEU A 249 5.85 -5.82 -7.68
C LEU A 249 7.32 -5.95 -8.09
N VAL A 250 8.05 -6.92 -7.53
CA VAL A 250 9.44 -7.18 -7.89
C VAL A 250 9.55 -7.52 -9.38
N GLN A 251 8.72 -8.43 -9.88
CA GLN A 251 8.68 -8.78 -11.30
C GLN A 251 8.38 -7.57 -12.19
N ALA A 252 7.41 -6.73 -11.81
CA ALA A 252 7.09 -5.52 -12.55
C ALA A 252 8.26 -4.52 -12.57
N LYS A 253 8.99 -4.38 -11.46
CA LYS A 253 10.16 -3.48 -11.35
C LYS A 253 11.32 -3.96 -12.22
N GLU A 254 11.59 -5.26 -12.26
CA GLU A 254 12.61 -5.85 -13.12
C GLU A 254 12.30 -5.57 -14.60
N LEU A 255 11.05 -5.81 -15.03
CA LEU A 255 10.62 -5.53 -16.40
C LEU A 255 10.73 -4.03 -16.76
N LEU A 256 10.42 -3.13 -15.82
CA LEU A 256 10.57 -1.69 -16.02
C LEU A 256 12.06 -1.31 -16.16
N LYS A 257 12.92 -1.86 -15.30
CA LYS A 257 14.36 -1.61 -15.34
C LYS A 257 14.93 -2.03 -16.69
N GLU A 258 14.60 -3.23 -17.16
CA GLU A 258 14.99 -3.71 -18.48
C GLU A 258 14.46 -2.83 -19.61
N TYR A 259 13.21 -2.34 -19.50
CA TYR A 259 12.63 -1.44 -20.49
C TYR A 259 13.36 -0.10 -20.54
N VAL A 260 13.64 0.51 -19.38
CA VAL A 260 14.35 1.79 -19.27
C VAL A 260 15.79 1.66 -19.78
N GLU A 261 16.49 0.58 -19.44
CA GLU A 261 17.83 0.29 -19.95
C GLU A 261 17.83 0.12 -21.48
N ARG A 262 16.83 -0.58 -22.02
CA ARG A 262 16.66 -0.76 -23.47
C ARG A 262 16.39 0.56 -24.18
N GLU A 263 15.52 1.41 -23.64
CA GLU A 263 15.22 2.71 -24.23
C GLU A 263 16.40 3.68 -24.12
N LYS A 264 17.14 3.65 -23.01
CA LYS A 264 18.38 4.42 -22.85
C LYS A 264 19.42 4.00 -23.91
N LYS A 265 19.63 2.70 -24.10
CA LYS A 265 20.54 2.16 -25.13
C LYS A 265 20.11 2.58 -26.54
N LYS A 266 18.82 2.44 -26.89
CA LYS A 266 18.30 2.92 -28.18
C LYS A 266 18.47 4.43 -28.37
N ARG A 267 18.37 5.21 -27.29
CA ARG A 267 18.56 6.67 -27.36
C ARG A 267 20.02 7.04 -27.55
N GLU A 268 20.93 6.33 -26.91
CA GLU A 268 22.38 6.46 -27.11
C GLU A 268 22.77 6.07 -28.55
N GLU A 269 22.28 4.93 -29.05
CA GLU A 269 22.49 4.48 -30.44
C GLU A 269 21.92 5.45 -31.49
N ARG A 270 20.85 6.20 -31.16
CA ARG A 270 20.31 7.25 -32.05
C ARG A 270 21.04 8.58 -31.93
N ALA A 271 21.71 8.85 -30.81
CA ALA A 271 22.50 10.07 -30.59
C ALA A 271 23.89 9.98 -31.23
N GLU A 272 24.48 8.79 -31.33
CA GLU A 272 25.76 8.57 -32.03
C GLU A 272 25.76 9.02 -33.51
N PRO A 273 24.78 8.64 -34.37
CA PRO A 273 24.75 9.09 -35.75
C PRO A 273 24.46 10.59 -35.88
N GLN A 274 23.75 11.21 -34.93
CA GLN A 274 23.54 12.65 -34.91
C GLN A 274 24.83 13.42 -34.57
N LYS A 275 25.60 12.93 -33.59
CA LYS A 275 26.92 13.50 -33.25
C LYS A 275 27.94 13.32 -34.38
N ALA A 276 27.93 12.16 -35.04
CA ALA A 276 28.78 11.91 -36.20
C ALA A 276 28.42 12.83 -37.37
N ASN A 277 27.13 13.04 -37.65
CA ASN A 277 26.68 13.95 -38.70
C ASN A 277 26.97 15.43 -38.38
N GLU A 278 26.85 15.86 -37.12
CA GLU A 278 27.27 17.21 -36.70
C GLU A 278 28.77 17.43 -36.83
N ALA A 279 29.59 16.45 -36.43
CA ALA A 279 31.04 16.51 -36.56
C ALA A 279 31.49 16.62 -38.04
N VAL A 280 30.89 15.84 -38.93
CA VAL A 280 31.16 15.91 -40.38
C VAL A 280 30.74 17.26 -40.96
N LYS A 281 29.58 17.81 -40.54
CA LYS A 281 29.10 19.12 -40.98
C LYS A 281 30.03 20.25 -40.55
N ASN A 282 30.55 20.21 -39.31
CA ASN A 282 31.49 21.20 -38.81
C ASN A 282 32.83 21.13 -39.55
N PHE A 283 33.34 19.92 -39.80
CA PHE A 283 34.59 19.72 -40.57
C PHE A 283 34.48 20.22 -42.02
N LEU A 284 33.33 20.02 -42.67
CA LEU A 284 33.07 20.56 -44.01
C LEU A 284 32.97 22.09 -44.00
N ALA A 285 32.33 22.68 -42.98
CA ALA A 285 32.22 24.13 -42.83
C ALA A 285 33.59 24.80 -42.61
N GLU A 286 34.46 24.21 -41.79
CA GLU A 286 35.84 24.70 -41.57
C GLU A 286 36.68 24.63 -42.84
N ASN A 287 36.60 23.55 -43.63
CA ASN A 287 37.32 23.44 -44.90
C ASN A 287 36.80 24.43 -45.96
N LEU A 288 35.50 24.70 -45.99
CA LEU A 288 34.89 25.73 -46.85
C LEU A 288 35.32 27.16 -46.45
N TYR A 289 35.53 27.40 -45.16
CA TYR A 289 36.07 28.68 -44.68
C TYR A 289 37.56 28.83 -45.00
N ALA A 290 38.37 27.79 -44.77
CA ALA A 290 39.80 27.79 -45.06
C ALA A 290 40.13 27.95 -46.55
N SER A 291 39.27 27.41 -47.43
CA SER A 291 39.42 27.55 -48.89
C SER A 291 39.00 28.92 -49.45
N LYS A 292 38.11 29.65 -48.75
CA LYS A 292 37.75 31.04 -49.09
C LYS A 292 38.79 32.08 -48.70
N ILE A 293 39.65 31.78 -47.71
CA ILE A 293 40.71 32.69 -47.24
C ILE A 293 41.97 32.61 -48.12
N LYS A 294 42.11 31.56 -48.95
CA LYS A 294 43.25 31.32 -49.84
C LYS A 294 43.07 31.79 -51.30
N ARG A 295 41.99 32.51 -51.60
CA ARG A 295 41.78 33.20 -52.89
C ARG A 295 41.82 34.70 -52.68
#